data_AF-A0A2U1JXF0-F1
#
_entry.id   AF-A0A2U1JXF0-F1
#
_cell.length_a   1.000
_cell.length_b   1.000
_cell.length_c   1.000
_cell.angle_alpha   90.00
_cell.angle_beta   90.00
_cell.angle_gamma   90.00
#
_symmetry.space_group_name_H-M   'P 1'
#
loop_
_entity.id
_entity.type
_entity.pdbx_description
1 polymer ?
#
loop_
_entity_poly.entity_id
_entity_poly.type
_entity_poly.pdbx_seq_one_letter_code
_entity_poly.pdbx_strand_id
1 'polypeptide(L)'
;MKQPLIEVIIDPFFYHYLKSKTIQSVEDLQGKSIERLINSTKNQIEIWYKNKKVQKLKINDLKEELLLFPLYNTTIHNKNSSLEDGIYIEQKEIGLVGSFEINTDDFNINNLEFQLVQTKEDIFLINLMYKNQALVCKKKDTLITFQNCFEINSTAK
;
A
#
# COMPACT_ATOMS: atom_id res chain seq x y z
N MET A 1 -5.83 -21.69 -25.62
CA MET A 1 -4.68 -21.75 -24.68
C MET A 1 -4.90 -22.90 -23.71
N LYS A 2 -3.88 -23.71 -23.41
CA LYS A 2 -3.89 -24.74 -22.35
C LYS A 2 -2.94 -24.31 -21.21
N GLN A 3 -3.11 -23.10 -20.71
CA GLN A 3 -2.32 -22.57 -19.60
C GLN A 3 -3.23 -22.35 -18.38
N PRO A 4 -2.73 -22.57 -17.15
CA PRO A 4 -3.46 -22.25 -15.92
C PRO A 4 -3.86 -20.78 -15.85
N LEU A 5 -5.04 -20.50 -15.27
CA LEU A 5 -5.55 -19.13 -15.13
C LEU A 5 -4.57 -18.22 -14.38
N ILE A 6 -3.92 -18.73 -13.34
CA ILE A 6 -2.95 -17.98 -12.51
C ILE A 6 -1.74 -17.46 -13.29
N GLU A 7 -1.33 -18.15 -14.35
CA GLU A 7 -0.20 -17.71 -15.20
C GLU A 7 -0.64 -16.63 -16.18
N VAL A 8 -1.87 -16.76 -16.67
CA VAL A 8 -2.38 -15.94 -17.77
C VAL A 8 -2.99 -14.63 -17.27
N ILE A 9 -3.53 -14.59 -16.05
CA ILE A 9 -4.22 -13.41 -15.51
C ILE A 9 -3.28 -12.21 -15.28
N ILE A 10 -1.98 -12.46 -15.11
CA ILE A 10 -0.98 -11.39 -14.96
C ILE A 10 -0.31 -11.02 -16.29
N ASP A 11 -0.59 -11.75 -17.37
CA ASP A 11 -0.08 -11.43 -18.70
C ASP A 11 -0.90 -10.28 -19.31
N PRO A 12 -0.31 -9.11 -19.61
CA PRO A 12 -1.03 -8.01 -20.24
C PRO A 12 -1.66 -8.40 -21.60
N PHE A 13 -1.06 -9.33 -22.35
CA PHE A 13 -1.59 -9.76 -23.64
C PHE A 13 -2.86 -10.60 -23.50
N PHE A 14 -3.08 -11.25 -22.35
CA PHE A 14 -4.32 -12.01 -22.10
C PHE A 14 -5.57 -11.16 -22.32
N TYR A 15 -5.56 -9.94 -21.81
CA TYR A 15 -6.71 -9.03 -21.89
C TYR A 15 -6.98 -8.55 -23.32
N HIS A 16 -5.94 -8.45 -24.14
CA HIS A 16 -6.12 -8.22 -25.58
C HIS A 16 -6.86 -9.38 -26.26
N TYR A 17 -6.57 -10.63 -25.86
CA TYR A 17 -7.26 -11.81 -26.40
C TYR A 17 -8.68 -11.96 -25.88
N LEU A 18 -8.99 -11.48 -24.67
CA LEU A 18 -10.34 -11.48 -24.13
C LEU A 18 -11.31 -10.64 -24.99
N LYS A 19 -10.81 -9.61 -25.69
CA LYS A 19 -11.60 -8.66 -26.50
C LYS A 19 -12.78 -8.06 -25.73
N SER A 20 -12.66 -7.99 -24.40
CA SER A 20 -13.67 -7.39 -23.54
C SER A 20 -13.49 -5.88 -23.55
N LYS A 21 -14.60 -5.14 -23.70
CA LYS A 21 -14.58 -3.68 -23.58
C LYS A 21 -14.46 -3.22 -22.12
N THR A 22 -14.88 -4.08 -21.19
CA THR A 22 -14.98 -3.75 -19.76
C THR A 22 -13.83 -4.29 -18.93
N ILE A 23 -13.05 -5.23 -19.46
CA ILE A 23 -11.90 -5.84 -18.76
C ILE A 23 -10.72 -5.81 -19.73
N GLN A 24 -9.92 -4.75 -19.63
CA GLN A 24 -8.77 -4.47 -20.49
C GLN A 24 -7.44 -4.69 -19.76
N SER A 25 -7.45 -4.76 -18.43
CA SER A 25 -6.28 -5.10 -17.62
C SER A 25 -6.66 -5.81 -16.32
N VAL A 26 -5.64 -6.16 -15.54
CA VAL A 26 -5.81 -6.80 -14.23
C VAL A 26 -6.51 -5.86 -13.23
N GLU A 27 -6.32 -4.56 -13.37
CA GLU A 27 -6.95 -3.53 -12.54
C GLU A 27 -8.46 -3.42 -12.79
N ASP A 28 -8.95 -3.86 -13.95
CA ASP A 28 -10.39 -3.90 -14.26
C ASP A 28 -11.10 -5.11 -13.64
N LEU A 29 -10.36 -6.05 -13.06
CA LEU A 29 -10.94 -7.21 -12.39
C LEU A 29 -11.60 -6.80 -11.07
N GLN A 30 -12.79 -7.36 -10.81
CA GLN A 30 -13.46 -7.16 -9.53
C GLN A 30 -12.69 -7.91 -8.42
N GLY A 31 -12.25 -7.17 -7.41
CA GLY A 31 -11.53 -7.73 -6.28
C GLY A 31 -11.32 -6.70 -5.18
N LYS A 32 -10.72 -7.15 -4.08
CA LYS A 32 -10.25 -6.26 -3.01
C LYS A 32 -8.79 -5.93 -3.28
N SER A 33 -8.48 -4.66 -3.52
CA SER A 33 -7.11 -4.16 -3.56
C SER A 33 -6.72 -3.56 -2.22
N ILE A 34 -5.47 -3.77 -1.81
CA ILE A 34 -4.91 -3.09 -0.64
C ILE A 34 -3.53 -2.60 -1.03
N GLU A 35 -3.34 -1.29 -1.02
CA GLU A 35 -2.07 -0.65 -1.31
C GLU A 35 -1.38 -0.26 -0.01
N ARG A 36 -0.06 -0.49 0.07
CA ARG A 36 0.72 -0.24 1.28
C ARG A 36 2.13 0.18 0.95
N LEU A 37 2.74 0.98 1.82
CA LEU A 37 4.17 1.30 1.71
C LEU A 37 4.96 0.37 2.62
N ILE A 38 5.81 -0.48 2.03
CA ILE A 38 6.69 -1.40 2.76
C ILE A 38 7.81 -0.65 3.49
N ASN A 39 8.21 -1.13 4.67
CA ASN A 39 9.37 -0.62 5.39
C ASN A 39 10.67 -1.06 4.71
N SER A 40 11.17 -0.24 3.77
CA SER A 40 12.47 -0.47 3.12
C SER A 40 13.35 0.76 3.24
N THR A 41 14.67 0.58 3.12
CA THR A 41 15.64 1.68 3.18
C THR A 41 15.50 2.70 2.04
N LYS A 42 14.83 2.31 0.95
CA LYS A 42 14.55 3.15 -0.22
C LYS A 42 13.28 3.99 -0.05
N ASN A 43 12.37 3.57 0.82
CA ASN A 43 11.09 4.24 1.01
C ASN A 43 11.22 5.40 1.99
N GLN A 44 10.54 6.49 1.68
CA GLN A 44 10.55 7.70 2.48
C GLN A 44 9.18 8.36 2.42
N ILE A 45 8.81 9.01 3.51
CA ILE A 45 7.61 9.83 3.64
C ILE A 45 8.09 11.28 3.72
N GLU A 46 7.49 12.16 2.93
CA GLU A 46 7.81 13.58 2.95
C GLU A 46 6.58 14.38 3.37
N ILE A 47 6.76 15.30 4.31
CA ILE A 47 5.71 16.22 4.75
C ILE A 47 6.08 17.60 4.21
N TRP A 48 5.13 18.19 3.48
CA TRP A 48 5.25 19.50 2.88
C TRP A 48 4.23 20.44 3.51
N TYR A 49 4.68 21.62 3.91
CA TYR A 49 3.82 22.68 4.46
C TYR A 49 4.17 24.01 3.79
N LYS A 50 3.16 24.70 3.24
CA LYS A 50 3.33 25.95 2.48
C LYS A 50 4.43 25.85 1.41
N ASN A 51 4.38 24.78 0.60
CA ASN A 51 5.32 24.47 -0.48
C ASN A 51 6.78 24.29 -0.04
N LYS A 52 7.03 24.09 1.26
CA LYS A 52 8.35 23.75 1.78
C LYS A 52 8.30 22.37 2.40
N LYS A 53 9.30 21.54 2.08
CA LYS A 53 9.51 20.27 2.77
C LYS A 53 9.93 20.56 4.20
N VAL A 54 9.10 20.16 5.16
CA VAL A 54 9.35 20.38 6.60
C VAL A 54 9.89 19.14 7.28
N GLN A 55 9.53 17.95 6.78
CA GLN A 55 9.99 16.70 7.36
C GLN A 55 10.22 15.64 6.28
N LYS A 56 11.20 14.77 6.54
CA LYS A 56 11.47 13.56 5.78
C LYS A 56 11.65 12.41 6.77
N LEU A 57 10.87 11.35 6.60
CA LEU A 57 10.79 10.22 7.52
C LEU A 57 10.98 8.90 6.79
N LYS A 58 11.48 7.91 7.51
CA LYS A 58 11.37 6.48 7.19
C LYS A 58 10.31 5.86 8.09
N ILE A 59 9.76 4.70 7.71
CA ILE A 59 8.81 3.97 8.57
C ILE A 59 9.45 3.61 9.92
N ASN A 60 10.76 3.34 9.95
CA ASN A 60 11.48 3.11 11.22
C ASN A 60 11.50 4.33 12.15
N ASP A 61 11.38 5.56 11.64
CA ASP A 61 11.33 6.76 12.49
C ASP A 61 9.97 6.91 13.19
N LEU A 62 8.96 6.18 12.71
CA LEU A 62 7.64 6.07 13.33
C LEU A 62 7.60 4.99 14.42
N LYS A 63 8.65 4.17 14.54
CA LYS A 63 8.77 3.16 15.58
C LYS A 63 9.40 3.75 16.83
N GLU A 64 8.78 3.45 17.96
CA GLU A 64 9.19 3.97 19.27
C GLU A 64 10.16 3.05 20.01
N GLU A 65 10.57 1.93 19.42
CA GLU A 65 11.27 0.83 20.11
C GLU A 65 12.57 1.26 20.84
N LEU A 66 13.22 2.35 20.42
CA LEU A 66 14.46 2.88 21.01
C LEU A 66 14.31 4.29 21.60
N LEU A 67 13.09 4.83 21.66
CA LEU A 67 12.83 6.20 22.09
C LEU A 67 12.18 6.23 23.47
N LEU A 68 12.50 7.25 24.26
CA LEU A 68 11.88 7.46 25.58
C LEU A 68 10.46 8.02 25.48
N PHE A 69 10.10 8.58 24.32
CA PHE A 69 8.78 9.15 24.04
C PHE A 69 8.45 9.05 22.55
N PRO A 70 7.16 8.88 22.21
CA PRO A 70 6.67 9.00 20.84
C PRO A 70 7.06 10.33 20.18
N LEU A 71 7.63 10.28 18.97
CA LEU A 71 7.88 11.49 18.17
C LEU A 71 6.71 11.84 17.24
N TYR A 72 5.94 10.82 16.84
CA TYR A 72 4.81 10.94 15.92
C TYR A 72 3.63 10.16 16.45
N ASN A 73 2.43 10.66 16.24
CA ASN A 73 1.21 9.93 16.54
C ASN A 73 1.12 8.71 15.60
N THR A 74 1.36 7.51 16.12
CA THR A 74 1.45 6.29 15.33
C THR A 74 0.63 5.18 15.98
N THR A 75 -0.23 4.54 15.19
CA THR A 75 -1.00 3.38 15.61
C THR A 75 -0.47 2.15 14.89
N ILE A 76 -0.11 1.09 15.63
CA ILE A 76 0.38 -0.17 15.07
C ILE A 76 -0.67 -1.26 15.28
N HIS A 77 -1.16 -1.83 14.18
CA HIS A 77 -2.05 -2.96 14.18
C HIS A 77 -1.27 -4.26 13.94
N ASN A 78 -1.34 -5.20 14.88
CA ASN A 78 -0.80 -6.54 14.68
C ASN A 78 -1.82 -7.36 13.88
N LYS A 79 -1.43 -7.80 12.69
CA LYS A 79 -2.31 -8.63 11.85
C LYS A 79 -1.72 -10.02 11.69
N ASN A 80 -2.39 -11.01 12.26
CA ASN A 80 -2.23 -12.41 11.87
C ASN A 80 -3.13 -12.65 10.66
N SER A 81 -2.59 -12.57 9.45
CA SER A 81 -3.38 -12.87 8.25
C SER A 81 -3.26 -14.35 7.90
N SER A 82 -4.31 -15.12 8.13
CA SER A 82 -4.63 -16.25 7.26
C SER A 82 -5.25 -15.68 5.99
N LEU A 83 -4.71 -16.07 4.83
CA LEU A 83 -5.37 -15.78 3.55
C LEU A 83 -6.59 -16.70 3.42
N GLU A 84 -7.67 -16.16 2.85
CA GLU A 84 -8.85 -16.94 2.49
C GLU A 84 -8.58 -17.70 1.18
N ASP A 85 -9.47 -18.63 0.83
CA ASP A 85 -9.36 -19.33 -0.45
C ASP A 85 -9.63 -18.37 -1.61
N GLY A 86 -8.77 -18.44 -2.63
CA GLY A 86 -8.91 -17.61 -3.82
C GLY A 86 -7.59 -17.29 -4.52
N ILE A 87 -7.69 -16.45 -5.55
CA ILE A 87 -6.56 -16.00 -6.37
C ILE A 87 -6.06 -14.66 -5.84
N TYR A 88 -4.76 -14.59 -5.60
CA TYR A 88 -4.05 -13.41 -5.12
C TYR A 88 -3.07 -12.93 -6.16
N ILE A 89 -3.02 -11.61 -6.34
CA ILE A 89 -2.04 -10.94 -7.18
C ILE A 89 -1.23 -10.03 -6.28
N GLU A 90 0.07 -10.28 -6.23
CA GLU A 90 1.04 -9.45 -5.52
C GLU A 90 1.80 -8.61 -6.54
N GLN A 91 1.87 -7.30 -6.32
CA GLN A 91 2.63 -6.38 -7.15
C GLN A 91 3.61 -5.58 -6.28
N LYS A 92 4.84 -5.40 -6.77
CA LYS A 92 5.79 -4.44 -6.20
C LYS A 92 5.98 -3.29 -7.15
N GLU A 93 5.69 -2.10 -6.65
CA GLU A 93 5.74 -0.86 -7.40
C GLU A 93 6.85 0.06 -6.88
N ILE A 94 7.41 0.87 -7.77
CA ILE A 94 8.35 1.96 -7.43
C ILE A 94 7.83 3.29 -7.96
N GLY A 95 8.23 4.41 -7.35
CA GLY A 95 7.80 5.76 -7.73
C GLY A 95 7.06 6.48 -6.62
N LEU A 96 6.15 7.38 -6.98
CA LEU A 96 5.26 8.07 -6.06
C LEU A 96 4.07 7.16 -5.73
N VAL A 97 4.23 6.35 -4.68
CA VAL A 97 3.21 5.40 -4.20
C VAL A 97 1.92 6.10 -3.77
N GLY A 98 2.02 7.31 -3.22
CA GLY A 98 0.85 8.11 -2.89
C GLY A 98 1.21 9.53 -2.48
N SER A 99 0.36 10.47 -2.87
CA SER A 99 0.39 11.86 -2.44
C SER A 99 -0.95 12.22 -1.81
N PHE A 100 -0.88 12.84 -0.63
CA PHE A 100 -2.03 13.15 0.20
C PHE A 100 -2.01 14.63 0.52
N GLU A 101 -3.16 15.28 0.45
CA GLU A 101 -3.29 16.71 0.65
C GLU A 101 -4.42 17.02 1.63
N ILE A 102 -4.18 18.02 2.47
CA ILE A 102 -5.16 18.58 3.39
C ILE A 102 -5.14 20.10 3.28
N ASN A 103 -6.34 20.68 3.22
CA ASN A 103 -6.52 22.12 3.31
C ASN A 103 -6.92 22.45 4.76
N THR A 104 -6.01 23.09 5.49
CA THR A 104 -6.24 23.53 6.88
C THR A 104 -5.51 24.84 7.09
N ASP A 105 -6.13 25.76 7.84
CA ASP A 105 -5.55 27.08 8.12
C ASP A 105 -4.30 26.96 9.01
N ASP A 106 -4.38 26.08 10.01
CA ASP A 106 -3.29 25.78 10.94
C ASP A 106 -2.95 24.29 10.93
N PHE A 107 -1.89 23.94 10.19
CA PHE A 107 -1.34 22.58 10.22
C PHE A 107 -0.58 22.34 11.53
N ASN A 108 -1.00 21.31 12.26
CA ASN A 108 -0.28 20.75 13.39
C ASN A 108 0.02 19.26 13.13
N ILE A 109 1.31 18.90 13.13
CA ILE A 109 1.80 17.55 12.89
C ILE A 109 1.32 16.53 13.93
N ASN A 110 1.05 16.95 15.18
CA ASN A 110 0.58 16.05 16.23
C ASN A 110 -0.81 15.48 15.94
N ASN A 111 -1.59 16.16 15.07
CA ASN A 111 -2.89 15.70 14.61
C ASN A 111 -2.80 14.75 13.41
N LEU A 112 -1.60 14.53 12.85
CA LEU A 112 -1.34 13.57 11.79
C LEU A 112 -0.99 12.23 12.42
N GLU A 113 -1.83 11.23 12.17
CA GLU A 113 -1.64 9.86 12.63
C GLU A 113 -1.14 8.98 11.49
N PHE A 114 -0.10 8.19 11.77
CA PHE A 114 0.39 7.16 10.88
C PHE A 114 -0.15 5.79 11.32
N GLN A 115 -0.90 5.12 10.44
CA GLN A 115 -1.44 3.79 10.73
C GLN A 115 -0.55 2.73 10.08
N LEU A 116 0.10 1.93 10.90
CA LEU A 116 0.98 0.85 10.49
C LEU A 116 0.32 -0.51 10.72
N VAL A 117 0.64 -1.47 9.87
CA VAL A 117 0.37 -2.90 10.10
C VAL A 117 1.69 -3.62 10.21
N GLN A 118 1.84 -4.39 11.29
CA GLN A 118 2.96 -5.28 11.50
C GLN A 118 2.55 -6.73 11.23
N THR A 119 3.31 -7.39 10.34
CA THR A 119 3.28 -8.83 10.12
C THR A 119 4.50 -9.46 10.80
N LYS A 120 4.65 -10.79 10.70
CA LYS A 120 5.82 -11.48 11.26
C LYS A 120 7.14 -11.05 10.62
N GLU A 121 7.10 -10.66 9.34
CA GLU A 121 8.29 -10.42 8.52
C GLU A 121 8.49 -8.93 8.21
N ASP A 122 7.41 -8.17 8.09
CA ASP A 122 7.45 -6.80 7.55
C ASP A 122 6.49 -5.85 8.27
N ILE A 123 6.72 -4.56 8.04
CA ILE A 123 5.85 -3.48 8.50
C ILE A 123 5.47 -2.61 7.33
N PHE A 124 4.21 -2.19 7.33
CA PHE A 124 3.60 -1.48 6.25
C PHE A 124 2.87 -0.24 6.77
N LEU A 125 3.08 0.91 6.13
CA LEU A 125 2.15 2.03 6.29
C LEU A 125 0.91 1.75 5.45
N ILE A 126 -0.25 1.74 6.10
CA ILE A 126 -1.53 1.39 5.48
C ILE A 126 -2.45 2.59 5.28
N ASN A 127 -2.33 3.62 6.12
CA ASN A 127 -3.21 4.77 6.08
C ASN A 127 -2.62 5.97 6.80
N LEU A 128 -3.14 7.14 6.48
CA LEU A 128 -2.82 8.41 7.13
C LEU A 128 -4.14 9.05 7.58
N MET A 129 -4.19 9.51 8.84
CA MET A 129 -5.35 10.24 9.35
C MET A 129 -4.94 11.64 9.77
N TYR A 130 -5.78 12.63 9.52
CA TYR A 130 -5.61 13.97 10.07
C TYR A 130 -6.87 14.40 10.80
N LYS A 131 -6.75 14.76 12.10
CA LYS A 131 -7.92 15.10 12.95
C LYS A 131 -9.03 14.03 12.86
N ASN A 132 -8.65 12.75 12.95
CA ASN A 132 -9.52 11.58 12.84
C ASN A 132 -10.24 11.42 11.48
N GLN A 133 -9.77 12.07 10.43
CA GLN A 133 -10.27 11.90 9.06
C GLN A 133 -9.21 11.22 8.19
N ALA A 134 -9.60 10.18 7.46
CA ALA A 134 -8.71 9.47 6.55
C ALA A 134 -8.30 10.38 5.39
N LEU A 135 -7.01 10.45 5.12
CA LEU A 135 -6.49 11.20 4.00
C LEU A 135 -6.72 10.42 2.70
N VAL A 136 -7.29 11.11 1.71
CA VAL A 136 -7.54 10.52 0.40
C VAL A 136 -6.30 10.73 -0.46
N CYS A 137 -5.79 9.65 -1.05
CA CYS A 137 -4.73 9.72 -2.04
C CYS A 137 -5.20 10.54 -3.26
N LYS A 138 -4.47 11.59 -3.60
CA LYS A 138 -4.76 12.50 -4.72
C LYS A 138 -4.02 12.13 -5.98
N LYS A 139 -2.79 11.65 -5.83
CA LYS A 139 -1.92 11.32 -6.95
C LYS A 139 -1.10 10.08 -6.61
N LYS A 140 -0.99 9.20 -7.60
CA LYS A 140 -0.10 8.06 -7.65
C LYS A 140 0.61 8.09 -9.00
N ASP A 141 1.90 7.79 -9.01
CA ASP A 141 2.73 7.75 -10.21
C ASP A 141 3.79 6.67 -9.98
N THR A 142 3.41 5.44 -10.32
CA THR A 142 4.18 4.24 -10.01
C THR A 142 4.42 3.39 -11.25
N LEU A 143 5.46 2.56 -11.16
CA LEU A 143 5.79 1.53 -12.13
C LEU A 143 5.84 0.18 -11.43
N ILE A 144 5.10 -0.79 -11.96
CA ILE A 144 5.19 -2.19 -11.51
C ILE A 144 6.55 -2.75 -11.93
N THR A 145 7.29 -3.28 -10.96
CA THR A 145 8.63 -3.87 -11.15
C THR A 145 8.65 -5.37 -10.92
N PHE A 146 7.62 -5.89 -10.27
CA PHE A 146 7.44 -7.30 -10.01
C PHE A 146 5.95 -7.58 -9.87
N GLN A 147 5.52 -8.71 -10.38
CA GLN A 147 4.17 -9.20 -10.21
C GLN A 147 4.21 -10.71 -10.08
N ASN A 148 3.38 -11.23 -9.17
CA ASN A 148 3.21 -12.65 -8.94
C ASN A 148 1.72 -12.94 -8.75
N CYS A 149 1.28 -14.12 -9.19
CA CYS A 149 -0.08 -14.58 -8.96
C CYS A 149 -0.04 -15.99 -8.41
N PHE A 150 -0.81 -16.23 -7.36
CA PHE A 150 -0.90 -17.52 -6.70
C PHE A 150 -2.33 -17.77 -6.22
N GLU A 151 -2.67 -19.04 -6.07
CA GLU A 151 -3.97 -19.48 -5.56
C GLU A 151 -3.77 -20.10 -4.16
N ILE A 152 -4.64 -19.74 -3.23
CA ILE A 152 -4.76 -20.39 -1.93
C ILE A 152 -5.99 -21.29 -1.97
N ASN A 153 -5.77 -22.58 -1.69
CA ASN A 153 -6.84 -23.58 -1.58
C ASN A 153 -6.70 -24.29 -0.22
N SER A 154 -7.66 -24.11 0.68
CA SER A 154 -7.67 -24.73 2.02
C SER A 154 -7.97 -26.23 1.98
N THR A 155 -8.17 -26.82 0.80
CA THR A 155 -8.55 -28.23 0.57
C THR A 155 -7.37 -29.21 0.45
N ALA A 156 -6.17 -28.86 0.94
CA ALA A 156 -5.08 -29.83 1.11
C ALA A 156 -4.92 -30.22 2.59
N LYS A 157 -5.78 -31.13 3.05
CA LYS A 157 -5.54 -31.99 4.21
C LYS A 157 -5.73 -33.44 3.80
#